data_AF-A0A932V917-F1
#
_entry.id   AF-A0A932V917-F1
#
_cell.length_a   1.000
_cell.length_b   1.000
_cell.length_c   1.000
_cell.angle_alpha   90.00
_cell.angle_beta   90.00
_cell.angle_gamma   90.00
#
_symmetry.space_group_name_H-M   'P 1'
#
loop_
_entity.id
_entity.type
_entity.pdbx_description
1 polymer ?
#
loop_
_entity_poly.entity_id
_entity_poly.type
_entity_poly.pdbx_seq_one_letter_code
_entity_poly.pdbx_strand_id
1 'polypeptide(L)'
;KLTDHYDPRDKTLYLSDSVARVPSVAALGIVAHEVGHAVQDSQGYAPMRLRAFLVAPASIGPWLGYILFFIGIVINFSGLVWLGILFFSASLFFAVATLPVEFNASTRAIAMLRSSALVGAGEVDAAQAVLRAAALTYVAAAAQALSTLLYYVFIALNLTGRRRD
;
A
#
# COMPACT_ATOMS: atom_id res chain seq x y z
N LYS A 1 11.02 5.87 -8.32
CA LYS A 1 10.64 4.44 -8.43
C LYS A 1 11.35 3.74 -7.28
N LEU A 2 10.62 3.27 -6.26
CA LEU A 2 11.22 2.49 -5.18
C LEU A 2 11.60 1.13 -5.78
N THR A 3 12.90 0.89 -5.87
CA THR A 3 13.51 -0.28 -6.53
C THR A 3 13.71 -1.43 -5.55
N ASP A 4 13.74 -1.11 -4.27
CA ASP A 4 14.00 -2.05 -3.18
C ASP A 4 12.70 -2.74 -2.77
N HIS A 5 12.64 -4.07 -2.93
CA HIS A 5 11.49 -4.86 -2.51
C HIS A 5 11.81 -6.37 -2.48
N TYR A 6 11.11 -7.11 -1.64
CA TYR A 6 10.98 -8.56 -1.72
C TYR A 6 9.87 -8.97 -2.72
N ASP A 7 10.17 -9.92 -3.61
CA ASP A 7 9.18 -10.53 -4.50
C ASP A 7 8.84 -11.97 -4.04
N PRO A 8 7.59 -12.24 -3.60
CA PRO A 8 7.18 -13.58 -3.17
C PRO A 8 7.05 -14.59 -4.33
N ARG A 9 7.06 -14.14 -5.59
CA ARG A 9 6.87 -15.01 -6.77
C ARG A 9 8.12 -15.82 -7.09
N ASP A 10 9.29 -15.18 -6.99
CA ASP A 10 10.60 -15.81 -7.19
C ASP A 10 11.45 -15.87 -5.91
N LYS A 11 10.92 -15.33 -4.81
CA LYS A 11 11.54 -15.31 -3.47
C LYS A 11 12.85 -14.52 -3.43
N THR A 12 12.97 -13.46 -4.23
CA THR A 12 14.17 -12.64 -4.35
C THR A 12 14.02 -11.30 -3.63
N LEU A 13 15.09 -10.84 -2.98
CA LEU A 13 15.20 -9.45 -2.53
C LEU A 13 15.88 -8.64 -3.62
N TYR A 14 15.16 -7.70 -4.20
CA TYR A 14 15.70 -6.70 -5.10
C TYR A 14 16.15 -5.50 -4.29
N LEU A 15 17.41 -5.11 -4.45
CA LEU A 15 18.00 -3.95 -3.77
C LEU A 15 18.66 -3.05 -4.82
N SER A 16 18.45 -1.75 -4.68
CA SER A 16 19.13 -0.71 -5.43
C SER A 16 20.62 -0.70 -5.14
N ASP A 17 21.44 -0.25 -6.10
CA ASP A 17 22.88 -0.10 -5.89
C ASP A 17 23.20 0.80 -4.67
N SER A 18 22.41 1.85 -4.44
CA SER A 18 22.57 2.71 -3.26
C SER A 18 22.34 1.98 -1.94
N VAL A 19 21.33 1.11 -1.86
CA VAL A 19 21.05 0.34 -0.64
C VAL A 19 22.06 -0.81 -0.49
N ALA A 20 22.46 -1.44 -1.59
CA ALA A 20 23.37 -2.59 -1.59
C ALA A 20 24.84 -2.21 -1.34
N ARG A 21 25.27 -1.02 -1.76
CA ARG A 21 26.71 -0.65 -1.76
C ARG A 21 27.09 0.47 -0.80
N VAL A 22 26.12 1.26 -0.31
CA VAL A 22 26.41 2.40 0.59
C VAL A 22 25.94 2.06 2.01
N PRO A 23 26.87 1.84 2.96
CA PRO A 23 26.50 1.57 4.34
C PRO A 23 25.84 2.81 4.97
N SER A 24 24.56 2.69 5.31
CA SER A 24 23.83 3.73 6.04
C SER A 24 22.72 3.09 6.89
N VAL A 25 22.30 3.79 7.94
CA VAL A 25 21.19 3.35 8.80
C VAL A 25 19.90 3.17 8.00
N ALA A 26 19.65 4.04 7.01
CA ALA A 26 18.51 3.93 6.13
C ALA A 26 18.58 2.68 5.24
N ALA A 27 19.74 2.42 4.62
CA ALA A 27 19.94 1.21 3.80
C ALA A 27 19.73 -0.07 4.62
N LEU A 28 20.29 -0.13 5.83
CA LEU A 28 20.11 -1.28 6.71
C LEU A 28 18.64 -1.46 7.14
N GLY A 29 17.94 -0.35 7.43
CA GLY A 29 16.51 -0.35 7.72
C GLY A 29 15.68 -0.90 6.56
N ILE A 30 15.98 -0.48 5.32
CA ILE A 30 15.31 -0.97 4.10
C ILE A 30 15.57 -2.47 3.93
N VAL A 31 16.82 -2.92 4.00
CA VAL A 31 17.15 -4.35 3.88
C VAL A 31 16.44 -5.17 4.96
N ALA A 32 16.44 -4.71 6.20
CA ALA A 32 15.76 -5.40 7.30
C ALA A 32 14.23 -5.43 7.09
N HIS A 33 13.64 -4.39 6.50
CA HIS A 33 12.21 -4.36 6.14
C HIS A 33 11.88 -5.39 5.04
N GLU A 34 12.71 -5.49 4.01
CA GLU A 34 12.54 -6.48 2.94
C GLU A 34 12.74 -7.92 3.43
N VAL A 35 13.70 -8.14 4.34
CA VAL A 35 13.82 -9.42 5.05
C VAL A 35 12.57 -9.69 5.89
N GLY A 36 11.97 -8.65 6.49
CA GLY A 36 10.69 -8.73 7.18
C GLY A 36 9.56 -9.27 6.29
N HIS A 37 9.48 -8.82 5.03
CA HIS A 37 8.55 -9.37 4.04
C HIS A 37 8.86 -10.83 3.68
N ALA A 38 10.14 -11.19 3.51
CA ALA A 38 10.53 -12.59 3.27
C ALA A 38 10.13 -13.50 4.45
N VAL A 39 10.26 -13.02 5.69
CA VAL A 39 9.81 -13.73 6.89
C VAL A 39 8.28 -13.85 6.91
N GLN A 40 7.53 -12.82 6.54
CA GLN A 40 6.08 -12.88 6.42
C GLN A 40 5.64 -13.94 5.41
N ASP A 41 6.29 -14.01 4.25
CA ASP A 41 6.00 -14.99 3.21
C ASP A 41 6.26 -16.40 3.70
N SER A 42 7.46 -16.64 4.25
CA SER A 42 7.83 -17.97 4.77
C SER A 42 6.92 -18.47 5.90
N GLN A 43 6.36 -17.56 6.71
CA GLN A 43 5.42 -17.88 7.78
C GLN A 43 3.96 -17.96 7.31
N GLY A 44 3.68 -17.73 6.03
CA GLY A 44 2.33 -17.73 5.48
C GLY A 44 1.43 -16.65 6.08
N TYR A 45 2.00 -15.47 6.40
CA TYR A 45 1.29 -14.38 7.06
C TYR A 45 0.04 -13.97 6.26
N ALA A 46 -1.15 -14.22 6.83
CA ALA A 46 -2.40 -14.11 6.10
C ALA A 46 -2.64 -12.73 5.44
N PRO A 47 -2.34 -11.58 6.08
CA PRO A 47 -2.45 -10.28 5.41
C PRO A 47 -1.56 -10.14 4.17
N MET A 48 -0.38 -10.75 4.14
CA MET A 48 0.51 -10.72 2.97
C MET A 48 -0.10 -11.49 1.80
N ARG A 49 -0.71 -12.66 2.07
CA ARG A 49 -1.44 -13.43 1.06
C ARG A 49 -2.67 -12.68 0.52
N LEU A 50 -3.40 -12.01 1.41
CA LEU A 50 -4.53 -11.16 1.03
C LEU A 50 -4.06 -10.03 0.12
N ARG A 51 -3.01 -9.29 0.52
CA ARG A 51 -2.41 -8.23 -0.32
C ARG A 51 -2.05 -8.76 -1.71
N ALA A 52 -1.37 -9.90 -1.80
CA ALA A 52 -0.95 -10.49 -3.07
C ALA A 52 -2.15 -10.82 -3.98
N PHE A 53 -3.23 -11.37 -3.43
CA PHE A 53 -4.47 -11.65 -4.17
C PHE A 53 -5.13 -10.36 -4.70
N LEU A 54 -5.03 -9.26 -3.95
CA LEU A 54 -5.68 -7.99 -4.31
C LEU A 54 -4.90 -7.13 -5.30
N VAL A 55 -3.62 -7.43 -5.58
CA VAL A 55 -2.79 -6.61 -6.49
C VAL A 55 -3.44 -6.44 -7.86
N ALA A 56 -3.90 -7.52 -8.49
CA ALA A 56 -4.48 -7.46 -9.83
C ALA A 56 -5.78 -6.61 -9.85
N PRO A 57 -6.79 -6.87 -9.00
CA PRO A 57 -7.96 -5.99 -8.87
C PRO A 57 -7.60 -4.53 -8.58
N ALA A 58 -6.62 -4.27 -7.72
CA ALA A 58 -6.20 -2.93 -7.35
C ALA A 58 -5.46 -2.18 -8.47
N SER A 59 -4.85 -2.91 -9.41
CA SER A 59 -4.16 -2.31 -10.55
C SER A 59 -5.10 -1.85 -11.67
N ILE A 60 -6.25 -2.51 -11.84
CA ILE A 60 -7.21 -2.23 -12.93
C ILE A 60 -8.43 -1.47 -12.41
N GLY A 61 -8.92 -1.84 -11.22
CA GLY A 61 -10.15 -1.32 -10.62
C GLY A 61 -10.23 0.20 -10.54
N PRO A 62 -9.22 0.92 -10.01
CA PRO A 62 -9.29 2.38 -9.91
C PRO A 62 -9.37 3.08 -11.27
N TRP A 63 -8.62 2.61 -12.27
CA TRP A 63 -8.64 3.19 -13.62
C TRP A 63 -9.99 2.94 -14.32
N LEU A 64 -10.49 1.70 -14.27
CA LEU A 64 -11.80 1.37 -14.80
C LEU A 64 -12.90 2.12 -14.04
N GLY A 65 -12.79 2.20 -12.72
CA GLY A 65 -13.71 2.91 -11.84
C GLY A 65 -13.82 4.39 -12.19
N TYR A 66 -12.69 5.05 -12.41
CA TYR A 66 -12.63 6.42 -12.93
C TYR A 66 -13.37 6.56 -14.27
N ILE A 67 -13.06 5.72 -15.26
CA ILE A 67 -13.68 5.77 -16.58
C ILE A 67 -15.21 5.59 -16.49
N LEU A 68 -15.66 4.55 -15.79
CA LEU A 68 -17.08 4.27 -15.63
C LEU A 68 -17.81 5.40 -14.90
N PHE A 69 -17.19 5.95 -13.85
CA PHE A 69 -17.74 7.08 -13.10
C PHE A 69 -17.96 8.29 -14.00
N PHE A 70 -16.94 8.73 -14.73
CA PHE A 70 -17.04 9.91 -15.60
C PHE A 70 -17.96 9.70 -16.79
N ILE A 71 -17.89 8.55 -17.48
CA ILE A 71 -18.82 8.24 -18.57
C ILE A 71 -20.25 8.23 -18.05
N GLY A 72 -20.50 7.63 -16.88
CA GLY A 72 -21.83 7.58 -16.26
C GLY A 72 -22.41 8.96 -15.99
N ILE A 73 -21.57 9.93 -15.62
CA ILE A 73 -21.98 11.34 -15.49
C ILE A 73 -22.34 11.92 -16.86
N VAL A 74 -21.47 11.78 -17.86
CA VAL A 74 -21.64 12.37 -19.20
C VAL A 74 -22.91 11.86 -19.89
N ILE A 75 -23.18 10.57 -19.84
CA ILE A 75 -24.38 9.97 -20.46
C ILE A 75 -25.60 9.99 -19.54
N ASN A 76 -25.48 10.62 -18.37
CA ASN A 76 -26.56 10.74 -17.39
C ASN A 76 -27.09 9.36 -16.91
N PHE A 77 -26.24 8.34 -16.79
CA PHE A 77 -26.61 6.98 -16.37
C PHE A 77 -26.09 6.65 -14.97
N SER A 78 -26.98 6.71 -13.97
CA SER A 78 -26.63 6.54 -12.55
C SER A 78 -26.05 5.16 -12.22
N GLY A 79 -26.52 4.09 -12.88
CA GLY A 79 -26.00 2.74 -12.68
C GLY A 79 -24.50 2.65 -12.97
N LEU A 80 -24.03 3.33 -14.02
CA LEU A 80 -22.61 3.34 -14.41
C LEU A 80 -21.75 4.15 -13.43
N VAL A 81 -22.29 5.23 -12.86
CA VAL A 81 -21.63 6.01 -11.80
C VAL A 81 -21.37 5.14 -10.57
N TRP A 82 -22.39 4.43 -10.08
CA TRP A 82 -22.24 3.53 -8.93
C TRP A 82 -21.34 2.34 -9.22
N LEU A 83 -21.39 1.80 -10.44
CA LEU A 83 -20.45 0.77 -10.87
C LEU A 83 -19.00 1.29 -10.83
N GLY A 84 -18.77 2.53 -11.29
CA GLY A 84 -17.46 3.18 -11.20
C GLY A 84 -16.96 3.32 -9.76
N ILE A 85 -17.82 3.72 -8.82
CA ILE A 85 -17.51 3.78 -7.39
C ILE A 85 -17.13 2.40 -6.85
N LEU A 86 -17.88 1.36 -7.22
CA LEU A 86 -17.60 -0.02 -6.81
C LEU A 86 -16.20 -0.46 -7.26
N PHE A 87 -15.85 -0.23 -8.53
CA PHE A 87 -14.51 -0.55 -9.05
C PHE A 87 -13.42 0.28 -8.39
N PHE A 88 -13.66 1.57 -8.13
CA PHE A 88 -12.70 2.43 -7.44
C PHE A 88 -12.47 1.99 -5.97
N SER A 89 -13.48 1.44 -5.30
CA SER A 89 -13.37 0.97 -3.91
C SER A 89 -12.30 -0.12 -3.70
N ALA A 90 -11.92 -0.85 -4.76
CA ALA A 90 -10.81 -1.79 -4.74
C ALA A 90 -9.47 -1.12 -4.36
N SER A 91 -9.27 0.15 -4.73
CA SER A 91 -8.08 0.93 -4.36
C SER A 91 -7.96 1.13 -2.85
N LEU A 92 -9.07 1.53 -2.22
CA LEU A 92 -9.15 1.73 -0.77
C LEU A 92 -8.96 0.41 -0.04
N PHE A 93 -9.63 -0.65 -0.50
CA PHE A 93 -9.49 -1.96 0.10
C PHE A 93 -8.05 -2.47 0.04
N PHE A 94 -7.38 -2.31 -1.10
CA PHE A 94 -5.97 -2.65 -1.25
C PHE A 94 -5.06 -1.83 -0.34
N ALA A 95 -5.27 -0.51 -0.27
CA ALA A 95 -4.48 0.37 0.59
C ALA A 95 -4.60 -0.04 2.07
N VAL A 96 -5.83 -0.31 2.54
CA VAL A 96 -6.09 -0.76 3.92
C VAL A 96 -5.52 -2.17 4.17
N ALA A 97 -5.71 -3.11 3.24
CA ALA A 97 -5.19 -4.47 3.38
C ALA A 97 -3.65 -4.53 3.38
N THR A 98 -2.99 -3.52 2.81
CA THR A 98 -1.52 -3.41 2.80
C THR A 98 -0.96 -2.92 4.14
N LEU A 99 -1.71 -2.11 4.90
CA LEU A 99 -1.22 -1.53 6.17
C LEU A 99 -0.70 -2.57 7.19
N PRO A 100 -1.42 -3.66 7.50
CA PRO A 100 -0.91 -4.67 8.44
C PRO A 100 0.38 -5.32 7.97
N VAL A 101 0.55 -5.49 6.65
CA VAL A 101 1.76 -6.10 6.05
C VAL A 101 2.96 -5.19 6.31
N GLU A 102 2.84 -3.91 6.00
CA GLU A 102 3.94 -2.94 6.13
C GLU A 102 4.31 -2.70 7.61
N PHE A 103 3.32 -2.51 8.50
CA PHE A 103 3.61 -2.34 9.93
C PHE A 103 4.24 -3.58 10.57
N ASN A 104 3.79 -4.77 10.19
CA ASN A 104 4.37 -6.01 10.71
C ASN A 104 5.78 -6.25 10.17
N ALA A 105 6.05 -5.94 8.90
CA ALA A 105 7.39 -6.02 8.32
C ALA A 105 8.35 -5.05 9.03
N SER A 106 7.94 -3.80 9.23
CA SER A 106 8.74 -2.81 9.99
C SER A 106 9.00 -3.25 11.44
N THR A 107 8.02 -3.86 12.10
CA THR A 107 8.20 -4.38 13.47
C THR A 107 9.24 -5.49 13.51
N ARG A 108 9.20 -6.41 12.55
CA ARG A 108 10.19 -7.49 12.40
C ARG A 108 11.57 -6.93 12.07
N ALA A 109 11.65 -5.95 11.18
CA ALA A 109 12.88 -5.27 10.83
C ALA A 109 13.59 -4.70 12.06
N ILE A 110 12.88 -3.94 12.90
CA ILE A 110 13.44 -3.36 14.12
C ILE A 110 13.84 -4.43 15.13
N ALA A 111 13.06 -5.50 15.28
CA ALA A 111 13.44 -6.63 16.14
C ALA A 111 14.74 -7.30 15.65
N MET A 112 14.87 -7.53 14.34
CA MET A 112 16.09 -8.09 13.74
C MET A 112 17.28 -7.17 13.99
N LEU A 113 17.15 -5.86 13.72
CA LEU A 113 18.22 -4.89 13.93
C LEU A 113 18.69 -4.83 15.39
N ARG A 114 17.76 -4.84 16.35
CA ARG A 114 18.09 -4.87 17.78
C ARG A 114 18.82 -6.14 18.21
N SER A 115 18.49 -7.27 17.60
CA SER A 115 19.14 -8.55 17.89
C SER A 115 20.45 -8.74 17.13
N SER A 116 20.62 -8.03 16.02
CA SER A 116 21.81 -8.08 15.20
C SER A 116 22.87 -7.17 15.81
N ALA A 117 24.07 -7.67 16.08
CA ALA A 117 25.20 -6.84 16.54
C ALA A 117 25.76 -5.92 15.41
N LEU A 118 24.92 -5.56 14.44
CA LEU A 118 25.27 -4.79 13.24
C LEU A 118 25.13 -3.29 13.45
N VAL A 119 24.34 -2.86 14.44
CA VAL A 119 24.06 -1.44 14.71
C VAL A 119 23.98 -1.15 16.21
N GLY A 120 24.38 0.07 16.58
CA GLY A 120 24.20 0.59 17.92
C GLY A 120 22.75 0.99 18.22
N ALA A 121 22.42 1.19 19.50
CA ALA A 121 21.07 1.55 19.93
C ALA A 121 20.54 2.85 19.26
N GLY A 122 21.38 3.88 19.13
CA GLY A 122 20.99 5.13 18.47
C GLY A 122 20.72 4.97 16.96
N GLU A 123 21.37 4.03 16.30
CA GLU A 123 21.14 3.71 14.88
C GLU A 123 19.84 2.92 14.69
N VAL A 124 19.49 2.03 15.64
CA VAL A 124 18.19 1.36 15.64
C VAL A 124 17.04 2.37 15.72
N ASP A 125 17.16 3.39 16.59
CA ASP A 125 16.14 4.42 16.73
C ASP A 125 15.99 5.26 15.47
N ALA A 126 17.10 5.58 14.81
CA ALA A 126 17.10 6.25 13.52
C ALA A 126 16.47 5.39 12.41
N ALA A 127 16.77 4.08 12.35
CA ALA A 127 16.11 3.16 11.42
C ALA A 127 14.60 3.07 11.68
N GLN A 128 14.19 3.03 12.95
CA GLN A 128 12.78 3.03 13.34
C GLN A 128 12.07 4.31 12.91
N ALA A 129 12.71 5.47 12.98
CA ALA A 129 12.16 6.72 12.48
C ALA A 129 11.95 6.68 10.96
N VAL A 130 12.93 6.16 10.21
CA VAL A 130 12.83 5.99 8.75
C VAL A 130 11.68 5.04 8.37
N LEU A 131 11.59 3.87 9.01
CA LEU A 131 10.52 2.91 8.74
C LEU A 131 9.14 3.44 9.12
N ARG A 132 9.03 4.21 10.21
CA ARG A 132 7.78 4.90 10.57
C ARG A 132 7.39 5.93 9.51
N ALA A 133 8.34 6.73 9.03
CA ALA A 133 8.08 7.69 7.96
C ALA A 133 7.60 7.00 6.67
N ALA A 134 8.23 5.87 6.30
CA ALA A 134 7.78 5.04 5.18
C ALA A 134 6.36 4.50 5.41
N ALA A 135 6.06 3.98 6.60
CA ALA A 135 4.74 3.46 6.94
C ALA A 135 3.64 4.54 6.87
N LEU A 136 3.95 5.80 7.22
CA LEU A 136 3.03 6.92 7.07
C LEU A 136 2.65 7.20 5.61
N THR A 137 3.50 6.86 4.63
CA THR A 137 3.14 7.00 3.21
C THR A 137 2.03 6.05 2.80
N TYR A 138 1.98 4.84 3.37
CA TYR A 138 0.87 3.90 3.16
C TYR A 138 -0.41 4.39 3.84
N VAL A 139 -0.31 4.98 5.04
CA VAL A 139 -1.45 5.60 5.73
C VAL A 139 -2.01 6.76 4.90
N ALA A 140 -1.14 7.61 4.36
CA ALA A 140 -1.54 8.71 3.49
C ALA A 140 -2.22 8.20 2.21
N ALA A 141 -1.72 7.11 1.60
CA ALA A 141 -2.36 6.49 0.45
C ALA A 141 -3.77 5.97 0.76
N ALA A 142 -3.95 5.31 1.93
CA ALA A 142 -5.27 4.86 2.38
C ALA A 142 -6.23 6.03 2.65
N ALA A 143 -5.75 7.09 3.30
CA ALA A 143 -6.53 8.30 3.55
C ALA A 143 -6.95 9.01 2.26
N GLN A 144 -6.06 9.06 1.26
CA GLN A 144 -6.34 9.64 -0.05
C GLN A 144 -7.38 8.83 -0.83
N ALA A 145 -7.24 7.50 -0.85
CA ALA A 145 -8.21 6.60 -1.48
C ALA A 145 -9.59 6.74 -0.82
N LEU A 146 -9.64 6.82 0.51
CA LEU A 146 -10.88 7.04 1.25
C LEU A 146 -11.52 8.39 0.90
N SER A 147 -10.73 9.46 0.95
CA SER A 147 -11.22 10.82 0.64
C SER A 147 -11.78 10.90 -0.78
N THR A 148 -11.10 10.28 -1.74
CA THR A 148 -11.56 10.23 -3.14
C THR A 148 -12.85 9.43 -3.29
N LEU A 149 -12.95 8.26 -2.62
CA LEU A 149 -14.16 7.45 -2.66
C LEU A 149 -15.36 8.20 -2.05
N LEU A 150 -15.17 8.86 -0.91
CA LEU A 150 -16.20 9.69 -0.27
C LEU A 150 -16.64 10.84 -1.18
N TYR A 151 -15.69 11.46 -1.88
CA TYR A 151 -15.99 12.50 -2.86
C TYR A 151 -16.84 11.99 -4.03
N TYR A 152 -16.53 10.82 -4.59
CA TYR A 152 -17.35 10.21 -5.65
C TYR A 152 -18.76 9.84 -5.16
N VAL A 153 -18.87 9.29 -3.95
CA VAL A 153 -20.17 9.00 -3.33
C VAL A 153 -20.98 10.28 -3.14
N PHE A 154 -20.34 11.35 -2.64
CA PHE A 154 -20.99 12.65 -2.48
C PHE A 154 -21.54 13.17 -3.82
N ILE A 155 -20.76 13.13 -4.89
CA ILE A 155 -21.23 13.51 -6.23
C ILE A 155 -22.41 12.64 -6.68
N ALA A 156 -22.31 11.32 -6.55
CA ALA A 156 -23.34 10.39 -7.00
C ALA A 156 -24.69 10.60 -6.28
N LEU A 157 -24.67 10.89 -4.98
CA LEU A 157 -25.86 11.21 -4.19
C LEU A 157 -26.53 12.49 -4.68
N ASN A 158 -25.76 13.56 -4.92
CA ASN A 158 -26.28 14.83 -5.42
C ASN A 158 -26.85 14.72 -6.85
N LEU A 159 -26.23 13.91 -7.71
CA LEU A 159 -26.72 13.65 -9.06
C LEU A 159 -28.04 12.87 -9.06
N THR A 160 -28.25 11.98 -8.09
CA THR A 160 -29.48 11.18 -7.98
C THR A 160 -30.63 12.00 -7.39
N GLY A 161 -30.34 12.91 -6.45
CA GLY A 161 -31.33 13.82 -5.86
C GLY A 161 -31.94 14.77 -6.88
N ARG A 162 -31.11 15.43 -7.71
CA ARG A 162 -31.56 16.35 -8.77
C ARG A 162 -32.43 15.73 -9.87
N ARG A 163 -32.51 14.40 -9.97
CA ARG A 163 -33.33 13.70 -10.97
C ARG A 163 -34.73 13.31 -10.46
N ARG A 164 -34.98 13.49 -9.16
CA ARG A 164 -36.28 13.19 -8.54
C ARG A 164 -37.18 14.42 -8.40
N ASP A 165 -36.63 15.60 -8.69
CA ASP A 165 -37.33 16.88 -8.80
C ASP A 165 -37.57 17.22 -10.28
#